data_AF-W9H9Z9-F1
#
_entry.id   AF-W9H9Z9-F1
#
_cell.length_a   1.000
_cell.length_b   1.000
_cell.length_c   1.000
_cell.angle_alpha   90.00
_cell.angle_beta   90.00
_cell.angle_gamma   90.00
#
_symmetry.space_group_name_H-M   'P 1'
#
loop_
_entity.id
_entity.type
_entity.pdbx_description
1 polymer ?
#
loop_
_entity_poly.entity_id
_entity_poly.type
_entity_poly.pdbx_seq_one_letter_code
_entity_poly.pdbx_strand_id
1 'polypeptide(L)'
;MACVARVTVTLEAVMSDYKRKLEEMKRILATDDDFGRVYRIFFDDVVTDRAFMALGEKNQSPLLRATLRIIGEDLLGTSCRVTGLRLIKLGRDKFVHGCCDINGHPTTLIYFEDIDMGMTAMIRDMATMVVTYSRVSTLVIKDPGRGAIPVPGTAARH
;
A
#
# COMPACT_ATOMS: atom_id res chain seq x y z
N MET A 1 1.63 56.46 3.43
CA MET A 1 1.53 55.79 2.12
C MET A 1 2.21 54.44 2.26
N ALA A 2 1.44 53.39 2.61
CA ALA A 2 1.99 52.09 3.02
C ALA A 2 2.04 51.12 1.82
N CYS A 3 3.24 50.60 1.55
CA CYS A 3 3.49 49.55 0.57
C CYS A 3 3.08 48.21 1.19
N VAL A 4 2.04 47.57 0.65
CA VAL A 4 1.63 46.21 1.06
C VAL A 4 2.33 45.22 0.13
N ALA A 5 3.39 44.58 0.64
CA ALA A 5 4.06 43.50 -0.04
C ALA A 5 3.11 42.30 -0.19
N ARG A 6 2.84 41.89 -1.43
CA ARG A 6 2.15 40.65 -1.73
C ARG A 6 3.04 39.49 -1.29
N VAL A 7 2.58 38.74 -0.29
CA VAL A 7 3.15 37.43 0.04
C VAL A 7 2.65 36.44 -1.01
N THR A 8 3.43 36.25 -2.07
CA THR A 8 3.30 35.09 -2.95
C THR A 8 3.83 33.87 -2.20
N VAL A 9 2.97 33.22 -1.42
CA VAL A 9 3.24 31.86 -0.94
C VAL A 9 3.17 30.95 -2.18
N THR A 10 4.31 30.44 -2.60
CA THR A 10 4.41 29.46 -3.68
C THR A 10 3.60 28.21 -3.32
N LEU A 11 2.78 27.73 -4.27
CA LEU A 11 1.93 26.54 -4.15
C LEU A 11 2.68 25.25 -3.78
N GLU A 12 4.01 25.23 -3.87
CA GLU A 12 4.88 24.14 -3.43
C GLU A 12 5.01 24.03 -1.90
N ALA A 13 4.73 25.11 -1.16
CA ALA A 13 4.94 25.19 0.29
C ALA A 13 3.78 24.67 1.17
N VAL A 14 2.71 24.14 0.56
CA VAL A 14 1.63 23.45 1.29
C VAL A 14 1.52 22.01 0.79
N MET A 15 2.63 21.28 0.80
CA MET A 15 2.53 19.83 0.86
C MET A 15 1.92 19.49 2.22
N SER A 16 0.68 19.00 2.23
CA SER A 16 0.09 18.41 3.43
C SER A 16 1.05 17.39 4.03
N ASP A 17 1.13 17.32 5.36
CA ASP A 17 2.11 16.48 6.06
C ASP A 17 2.02 15.00 5.60
N TYR A 18 0.82 14.52 5.24
CA TYR A 18 0.64 13.17 4.70
C TYR A 18 1.44 12.92 3.40
N LYS A 19 1.61 13.91 2.52
CA LYS A 19 2.30 13.70 1.23
C LYS A 19 3.78 13.41 1.45
N ARG A 20 4.41 14.14 2.38
CA ARG A 20 5.79 13.86 2.79
C ARG A 20 5.92 12.44 3.37
N LYS A 21 4.92 12.00 4.14
CA LYS A 21 4.88 10.65 4.71
C LYS A 21 4.68 9.57 3.65
N LEU A 22 3.87 9.81 2.61
CA LEU A 22 3.74 8.89 1.48
C LEU A 22 5.07 8.71 0.74
N GLU A 23 5.82 9.79 0.49
CA GLU A 23 7.16 9.68 -0.11
C GLU A 23 8.17 8.97 0.80
N GLU A 24 8.08 9.19 2.12
CA GLU A 24 8.90 8.45 3.09
C GLU A 24 8.59 6.94 3.04
N MET A 25 7.31 6.56 3.07
CA MET A 25 6.87 5.18 2.94
C MET A 25 7.35 4.54 1.63
N LYS A 26 7.21 5.26 0.51
CA LYS A 26 7.65 4.81 -0.81
C LYS A 26 9.16 4.53 -0.83
N ARG A 27 9.96 5.42 -0.25
CA ARG A 27 11.42 5.23 -0.13
C ARG A 27 11.75 3.99 0.71
N ILE A 28 11.08 3.79 1.84
CA ILE A 28 11.30 2.63 2.72
C ILE A 28 10.97 1.34 1.95
N LEU A 29 9.81 1.26 1.29
CA LEU A 29 9.42 0.08 0.50
C LEU A 29 10.43 -0.29 -0.59
N ALA A 30 11.02 0.72 -1.23
CA ALA A 30 11.97 0.53 -2.31
C ALA A 30 13.38 0.13 -1.84
N THR A 31 13.79 0.48 -0.62
CA THR A 31 15.21 0.45 -0.22
C THR A 31 15.50 -0.25 1.11
N ASP A 32 14.48 -0.53 1.92
CA ASP A 32 14.63 -0.98 3.30
C ASP A 32 13.86 -2.29 3.53
N ASP A 33 14.21 -3.00 4.60
CA ASP A 33 13.61 -4.28 5.00
C ASP A 33 12.70 -4.15 6.25
N ASP A 34 12.70 -3.01 6.95
CA ASP A 34 11.75 -2.73 8.05
C ASP A 34 10.37 -2.31 7.51
N PHE A 35 9.61 -3.29 7.05
CA PHE A 35 8.23 -3.10 6.60
C PHE A 35 7.28 -2.71 7.74
N GLY A 36 7.59 -3.08 8.98
CA GLY A 36 6.84 -2.63 10.15
C GLY A 36 6.84 -1.09 10.27
N ARG A 37 7.91 -0.42 9.84
CA ARG A 37 7.96 1.05 9.80
C ARG A 37 6.96 1.64 8.81
N VAL A 38 6.81 1.05 7.63
CA VAL A 38 5.80 1.48 6.64
C VAL A 38 4.40 1.38 7.25
N TYR A 39 4.12 0.28 7.94
CA TYR A 39 2.85 0.05 8.59
C TYR A 39 2.55 1.12 9.66
N ARG A 40 3.53 1.40 10.54
CA ARG A 40 3.40 2.44 11.58
C ARG A 40 3.17 3.82 10.99
N ILE A 41 3.99 4.26 10.02
CA ILE A 41 3.80 5.56 9.36
C ILE A 41 2.38 5.67 8.78
N PHE A 42 1.89 4.62 8.14
CA PHE A 42 0.57 4.64 7.56
C PHE A 42 -0.53 4.82 8.62
N PHE A 43 -0.53 4.00 9.67
CA PHE A 43 -1.59 4.00 10.68
C PHE A 43 -1.49 5.16 11.68
N ASP A 44 -0.29 5.64 11.98
CA ASP A 44 -0.08 6.67 13.01
C ASP A 44 -0.11 8.08 12.40
N ASP A 45 0.44 8.26 11.20
CA ASP A 45 0.62 9.58 10.58
C ASP A 45 -0.31 9.85 9.39
N VAL A 46 -0.53 8.86 8.52
CA VAL A 46 -1.23 9.10 7.23
C VAL A 46 -2.74 9.05 7.39
N VAL A 47 -3.29 7.97 7.96
CA VAL A 47 -4.74 7.81 8.11
C VAL A 47 -5.36 8.76 9.14
N THR A 48 -4.54 9.43 9.95
CA THR A 48 -4.95 10.43 10.93
C THR A 48 -5.04 11.84 10.32
N ASP A 49 -4.46 12.06 9.13
CA ASP A 49 -4.52 13.32 8.40
C ASP A 49 -5.89 13.51 7.72
N ARG A 50 -6.55 14.64 8.01
CA ARG A 50 -7.89 14.94 7.48
C ARG A 50 -7.91 15.15 5.97
N ALA A 51 -6.85 15.73 5.40
CA ALA A 51 -6.75 15.95 3.97
C ALA A 51 -6.61 14.61 3.24
N PHE A 52 -5.85 13.66 3.79
CA PHE A 52 -5.76 12.30 3.27
C PHE A 52 -7.14 11.62 3.23
N MET A 53 -7.86 11.64 4.36
CA MET A 53 -9.16 10.98 4.49
C MET A 53 -10.24 11.55 3.56
N ALA A 54 -10.15 12.84 3.21
CA ALA A 54 -11.10 13.50 2.31
C ALA A 54 -10.89 13.19 0.82
N LEU A 55 -9.73 12.66 0.44
CA LEU A 55 -9.33 12.45 -0.97
C LEU A 55 -9.52 11.02 -1.47
N GLY A 56 -9.84 10.09 -0.56
CA GLY A 56 -9.95 8.67 -0.88
C GLY A 56 -11.25 8.34 -1.63
N GLU A 57 -11.11 7.68 -2.78
CA GLU A 57 -12.24 7.14 -3.55
C GLU A 57 -12.26 5.61 -3.49
N LYS A 58 -13.45 5.01 -3.46
CA LYS A 58 -13.59 3.55 -3.54
C LYS A 58 -13.00 3.04 -4.84
N ASN A 59 -12.17 2.00 -4.77
CA ASN A 59 -11.50 1.42 -5.91
C ASN A 59 -11.78 -0.08 -6.03
N GLN A 60 -11.66 -0.60 -7.25
CA GLN A 60 -11.61 -2.03 -7.53
C GLN A 60 -10.40 -2.32 -8.40
N SER A 61 -9.61 -3.32 -8.03
CA SER A 61 -8.44 -3.71 -8.80
C SER A 61 -8.35 -5.23 -8.89
N PRO A 62 -8.68 -5.81 -10.06
CA PRO A 62 -8.47 -7.24 -10.32
C PRO A 62 -7.00 -7.65 -10.14
N LEU A 63 -6.07 -6.76 -10.51
CA LEU A 63 -4.63 -6.96 -10.33
C LEU A 63 -4.27 -7.14 -8.85
N LEU A 64 -4.69 -6.20 -7.99
CA LEU A 64 -4.39 -6.28 -6.56
C LEU A 64 -5.10 -7.47 -5.90
N ARG A 65 -6.31 -7.83 -6.35
CA ARG A 65 -6.98 -9.06 -5.89
C ARG A 65 -6.18 -10.31 -6.25
N ALA A 66 -5.71 -10.43 -7.49
CA ALA A 66 -4.91 -11.56 -7.93
C ALA A 66 -3.58 -11.63 -7.16
N THR A 67 -2.96 -10.47 -6.95
CA THR A 67 -1.70 -10.34 -6.19
C THR A 67 -1.88 -10.79 -4.73
N LEU A 68 -2.93 -10.31 -4.06
CA LEU A 68 -3.28 -10.73 -2.69
C LEU A 68 -3.53 -12.23 -2.59
N ARG A 69 -4.17 -12.83 -3.60
CA ARG A 69 -4.37 -14.29 -3.64
C ARG A 69 -3.03 -15.03 -3.68
N ILE A 70 -2.11 -14.62 -4.55
CA ILE A 70 -0.80 -15.27 -4.69
C ILE A 70 0.01 -15.10 -3.39
N ILE A 71 0.00 -13.91 -2.79
CA ILE A 71 0.65 -13.68 -1.48
C ILE A 71 0.07 -14.61 -0.42
N GLY A 72 -1.25 -14.76 -0.37
CA GLY A 72 -1.91 -15.71 0.52
C GLY A 72 -1.44 -17.14 0.31
N GLU A 73 -1.39 -17.58 -0.96
CA GLU A 73 -0.93 -18.92 -1.34
C GLU A 73 0.51 -19.16 -0.90
N ASP A 74 1.40 -18.19 -1.10
CA ASP A 74 2.80 -18.27 -0.70
C ASP A 74 2.98 -18.29 0.82
N LEU A 75 2.20 -17.47 1.55
CA LEU A 75 2.33 -17.37 3.01
C LEU A 75 1.68 -18.54 3.75
N LEU A 76 0.56 -19.05 3.26
CA LEU A 76 -0.25 -20.08 3.93
C LEU A 76 0.01 -21.49 3.37
N GLY A 77 0.67 -21.63 2.22
CA GLY A 77 0.98 -22.91 1.60
C GLY A 77 -0.25 -23.67 1.09
N THR A 78 -1.35 -22.97 0.83
CA THR A 78 -2.63 -23.54 0.37
C THR A 78 -3.35 -22.60 -0.58
N SER A 79 -4.28 -23.13 -1.37
CA SER A 79 -5.15 -22.31 -2.24
C SER A 79 -5.91 -21.28 -1.41
N CYS A 80 -5.87 -20.02 -1.85
CA CYS A 80 -6.45 -18.91 -1.10
C CYS A 80 -7.60 -18.23 -1.82
N ARG A 81 -8.56 -17.75 -1.03
CA ARG A 81 -9.65 -16.89 -1.50
C ARG A 81 -9.56 -15.54 -0.82
N VAL A 82 -9.52 -14.48 -1.63
CA VAL A 82 -9.62 -13.09 -1.17
C VAL A 82 -11.09 -12.69 -1.08
N THR A 83 -11.56 -12.41 0.13
CA THR A 83 -12.92 -11.93 0.41
C THR A 83 -12.89 -10.54 1.04
N GLY A 84 -14.04 -9.84 1.01
CA GLY A 84 -14.17 -8.54 1.68
C GLY A 84 -13.22 -7.43 1.22
N LEU A 85 -12.61 -7.55 0.03
CA LEU A 85 -11.64 -6.57 -0.47
C LEU A 85 -12.28 -5.19 -0.62
N ARG A 86 -11.79 -4.24 0.19
CA ARG A 86 -12.13 -2.82 0.14
C ARG A 86 -10.86 -2.03 -0.13
N LEU A 87 -10.81 -1.36 -1.28
CA LEU A 87 -9.70 -0.51 -1.68
C LEU A 87 -10.15 0.94 -1.71
N ILE A 88 -9.26 1.82 -1.27
CA ILE A 88 -9.37 3.26 -1.37
C ILE A 88 -8.18 3.74 -2.18
N LYS A 89 -8.44 4.56 -3.20
CA LYS A 89 -7.44 5.13 -4.10
C LYS A 89 -7.39 6.64 -3.93
N LEU A 90 -6.17 7.16 -3.80
CA LEU A 90 -5.86 8.58 -3.91
C LEU A 90 -5.23 8.79 -5.30
N GLY A 91 -6.09 9.06 -6.29
CA GLY A 91 -5.68 9.04 -7.70
C GLY A 91 -4.55 10.01 -8.05
N ARG A 92 -4.50 11.19 -7.41
CA ARG A 92 -3.44 12.19 -7.63
C ARG A 92 -2.09 11.76 -7.07
N ASP A 93 -2.10 11.01 -5.97
CA ASP A 93 -0.90 10.56 -5.28
C ASP A 93 -0.49 9.13 -5.73
N LYS A 94 -1.20 8.56 -6.72
CA LYS A 94 -0.97 7.21 -7.27
C LYS A 94 -0.86 6.14 -6.17
N PHE A 95 -1.68 6.30 -5.15
CA PHE A 95 -1.62 5.52 -3.93
C PHE A 95 -2.94 4.76 -3.74
N VAL A 96 -2.84 3.49 -3.41
CA VAL A 96 -3.97 2.61 -3.11
C VAL A 96 -3.71 1.92 -1.79
N HIS A 97 -4.69 1.95 -0.89
CA HIS A 97 -4.64 1.18 0.34
C HIS A 97 -5.96 0.44 0.57
N GLY A 98 -5.97 -0.52 1.47
CA GLY A 98 -7.19 -1.22 1.79
C GLY A 98 -7.02 -2.38 2.73
N CYS A 99 -8.11 -3.13 2.87
CA CYS A 99 -8.13 -4.36 3.64
C CYS A 99 -8.96 -5.43 2.96
N CYS A 100 -8.67 -6.67 3.30
CA CYS A 100 -9.40 -7.84 2.89
C CYS A 100 -9.24 -8.95 3.92
N ASP A 101 -9.92 -10.06 3.67
CA ASP A 101 -9.71 -11.31 4.36
C ASP A 101 -9.16 -12.34 3.37
N ILE A 102 -8.13 -13.08 3.78
CA ILE A 102 -7.52 -14.16 3.02
C ILE A 102 -7.66 -15.44 3.84
N ASN A 103 -8.59 -16.32 3.48
CA ASN A 103 -8.86 -17.57 4.21
C ASN A 103 -9.06 -17.38 5.73
N GLY A 104 -9.72 -16.30 6.16
CA GLY A 104 -9.92 -15.98 7.59
C GLY A 104 -8.78 -15.19 8.22
N HIS A 105 -7.76 -14.79 7.45
CA HIS A 105 -6.66 -13.94 7.91
C HIS A 105 -6.87 -12.48 7.47
N PRO A 106 -7.18 -11.57 8.42
CA PRO A 106 -7.25 -10.13 8.13
C PRO A 106 -5.93 -9.64 7.53
N THR A 107 -6.04 -8.99 6.38
CA THR A 107 -4.89 -8.53 5.61
C THR A 107 -5.10 -7.09 5.18
N THR A 108 -4.12 -6.24 5.47
CA THR A 108 -4.05 -4.86 4.98
C THR A 108 -3.14 -4.78 3.75
N LEU A 109 -3.39 -3.81 2.89
CA LEU A 109 -2.61 -3.54 1.69
C LEU A 109 -2.28 -2.04 1.62
N ILE A 110 -1.03 -1.75 1.28
CA ILE A 110 -0.50 -0.44 0.91
C ILE A 110 0.19 -0.62 -0.45
N TYR A 111 -0.13 0.21 -1.44
CA TYR A 111 0.37 0.04 -2.80
C TYR A 111 0.58 1.39 -3.50
N PHE A 112 1.74 1.55 -4.13
CA PHE A 112 2.12 2.71 -4.92
C PHE A 112 2.14 2.33 -6.40
N GLU A 113 1.20 2.89 -7.16
CA GLU A 113 1.02 2.61 -8.60
C GLU A 113 2.14 3.20 -9.46
N ASP A 114 2.89 4.19 -8.98
CA ASP A 114 3.99 4.80 -9.73
C ASP A 114 5.28 4.00 -9.73
N ILE A 115 5.48 3.15 -8.72
CA ILE A 115 6.66 2.28 -8.60
C ILE A 115 6.33 0.79 -8.67
N ASP A 116 5.07 0.44 -8.92
CA ASP A 116 4.55 -0.93 -8.94
C ASP A 116 4.96 -1.77 -7.73
N MET A 117 4.95 -1.15 -6.55
CA MET A 117 5.35 -1.76 -5.29
C MET A 117 4.40 -1.44 -4.16
N GLY A 118 4.35 -2.34 -3.19
CA GLY A 118 3.52 -2.21 -2.02
C GLY A 118 3.95 -3.11 -0.90
N MET A 119 3.10 -3.19 0.11
CA MET A 119 3.25 -4.09 1.24
C MET A 119 1.89 -4.60 1.68
N THR A 120 1.87 -5.85 2.13
CA THR A 120 0.77 -6.41 2.90
C THR A 120 1.18 -6.65 4.33
N ALA A 121 0.26 -6.47 5.27
CA ALA A 121 0.40 -6.96 6.63
C ALA A 121 -0.78 -7.91 6.93
N MET A 122 -0.46 -9.18 7.17
CA MET A 122 -1.42 -10.26 7.41
C MET A 122 -1.33 -10.74 8.85
N ILE A 123 -2.46 -10.82 9.55
CA ILE A 123 -2.53 -11.50 10.85
C ILE A 123 -2.52 -13.02 10.59
N ARG A 124 -1.38 -13.65 10.84
CA ARG A 124 -1.13 -15.08 10.55
C ARG A 124 -1.66 -16.01 11.62
N ASP A 125 -1.73 -15.53 12.85
CA ASP A 125 -2.27 -16.28 13.97
C ASP A 125 -3.16 -15.34 14.78
N MET A 126 -4.45 -15.67 14.82
CA MET A 126 -5.46 -14.88 15.51
C MET A 126 -5.40 -15.01 17.04
N ALA A 127 -4.74 -16.04 17.57
CA ALA A 127 -4.56 -16.23 19.01
C ALA A 127 -3.40 -15.38 19.54
N THR A 128 -2.31 -15.30 18.77
CA THR A 128 -1.10 -14.56 19.16
C THR A 128 -0.99 -13.17 18.53
N MET A 129 -1.87 -12.85 17.58
CA MET A 129 -1.86 -11.61 16.79
C MET A 129 -0.53 -11.37 16.06
N VAL A 130 0.19 -12.44 15.71
CA VAL A 130 1.43 -12.34 14.94
C VAL A 130 1.10 -11.81 13.55
N VAL A 131 1.74 -10.70 13.18
CA VAL A 131 1.61 -10.06 11.87
C VAL A 131 2.82 -10.42 11.03
N THR A 132 2.59 -10.90 9.82
CA THR A 132 3.63 -11.05 8.79
C THR A 132 3.50 -9.94 7.78
N TYR A 133 4.61 -9.26 7.53
CA TYR A 133 4.74 -8.28 6.47
C TYR A 133 5.26 -8.94 5.20
N SER A 134 4.83 -8.46 4.04
CA SER A 134 5.38 -8.90 2.76
C SER A 134 5.46 -7.73 1.81
N ARG A 135 6.61 -7.55 1.17
CA ARG A 135 6.76 -6.61 0.06
C ARG A 135 6.15 -7.20 -1.19
N VAL A 136 5.41 -6.38 -1.89
CA VAL A 136 4.68 -6.75 -3.09
C VAL A 136 5.24 -5.97 -4.25
N SER A 137 5.40 -6.62 -5.39
CA SER A 137 5.56 -5.95 -6.67
C SER A 137 4.60 -6.58 -7.66
N THR A 138 4.06 -5.80 -8.59
CA THR A 138 3.16 -6.33 -9.63
C THR A 138 3.76 -6.22 -11.02
N LEU A 139 5.08 -6.35 -11.12
CA LEU A 139 5.75 -6.42 -12.41
C LEU A 139 5.09 -7.49 -13.28
N VAL A 140 4.47 -7.04 -14.36
CA VAL A 140 3.90 -7.92 -15.37
C VAL A 140 5.04 -8.43 -16.22
N ILE A 141 5.51 -9.64 -15.96
CA ILE A 141 6.39 -10.32 -16.90
C ILE A 141 5.52 -10.74 -18.10
N LYS A 142 5.74 -10.10 -19.26
CA LYS A 142 5.23 -10.63 -20.53
C LYS A 142 6.02 -11.89 -20.86
N ASP A 143 5.50 -13.04 -20.45
CA ASP A 143 5.99 -14.32 -20.94
C ASP A 143 5.48 -14.50 -22.38
N PRO A 144 6.34 -14.67 -23.41
CA PRO A 144 5.92 -14.81 -24.80
C PRO A 144 5.28 -16.18 -25.09
N GLY A 145 4.22 -16.53 -24.35
CA GLY A 145 3.48 -17.78 -24.47
C GLY A 145 2.38 -18.00 -23.41
N ARG A 146 2.40 -17.27 -22.29
CA ARG A 146 1.35 -17.30 -21.26
C ARG A 146 1.07 -15.87 -20.79
N GLY A 147 -0.21 -15.52 -20.67
CA GLY A 147 -0.65 -14.17 -20.29
C GLY A 147 0.00 -13.67 -19.00
N ALA A 148 -0.01 -12.35 -18.82
CA ALA A 148 0.53 -11.61 -17.68
C ALA A 148 0.38 -12.33 -16.32
N ILE A 149 1.50 -12.71 -15.71
CA ILE A 149 1.54 -13.26 -14.34
C ILE A 149 2.09 -12.18 -13.41
N PRO A 150 1.35 -11.74 -12.38
CA PRO A 150 1.91 -10.93 -11.30
C PRO A 150 2.89 -11.80 -10.51
N VAL A 151 4.14 -11.35 -10.35
CA VAL A 151 5.16 -12.06 -9.56
C VAL A 151 5.26 -11.42 -8.19
N PRO A 152 4.95 -12.11 -7.09
CA PRO A 152 5.21 -11.61 -5.74
C PRO A 152 6.71 -11.32 -5.59
N GLY A 153 7.03 -10.11 -5.12
CA GLY A 153 8.37 -9.82 -4.62
C GLY A 153 8.68 -10.74 -3.44
N THR A 154 9.94 -11.15 -3.32
CA THR A 154 10.42 -12.04 -2.27
C THR A 154 9.92 -11.57 -0.90
N ALA A 155 9.13 -12.41 -0.22
CA ALA A 155 8.74 -12.18 1.16
C ALA A 155 10.00 -12.27 2.04
N ALA A 156 10.59 -11.13 2.41
CA ALA A 156 11.55 -11.11 3.49
C ALA A 156 10.77 -11.40 4.78
N ARG A 157 11.17 -12.46 5.48
CA ARG A 157 10.56 -12.87 6.74
C ARG A 157 11.13 -11.99 7.85
N HIS A 158 10.31 -11.14 8.45
CA HIS A 158 10.63 -10.41 9.68
C HIS A 158 9.47 -10.54 10.66
#